data_AF-V4TMF4-F1
#
_entry.id   AF-V4TMF4-F1
#
_cell.length_a   1.000
_cell.length_b   1.000
_cell.length_c   1.000
_cell.angle_alpha   90.00
_cell.angle_beta   90.00
_cell.angle_gamma   90.00
#
_symmetry.space_group_name_H-M   'P 1'
#
loop_
_entity.id
_entity.type
_entity.pdbx_description
1 polymer ?
#
loop_
_entity_poly.entity_id
_entity_poly.type
_entity_poly.pdbx_seq_one_letter_code
_entity_poly.pdbx_strand_id
1 'polypeptide(L)'
;MLELRTNNDPPETVLKNAVVSLSTSEIIVLLTDLSEKPTPIYIATDFSEVLLLLNTTQKRSFQLCVNKPISDPIIPLFGSAPEAYVTNRIAFASTSFSIQATTYSTLPPLLNAMEIYTVSDRLTNGTNVNDVEGLAVLQSGLKVLQEWRGDPCLPSPYTWDWVQCSSDPIPRVTALNLANNRFNGTIPTKLSSNKKLKLV
;
A
#
# COMPACT_ATOMS: atom_id res chain seq x y z
N MET A 1 -6.31 16.73 -5.25
CA MET A 1 -5.32 17.59 -5.93
C MET A 1 -4.04 16.78 -5.98
N LEU A 2 -3.32 16.73 -7.10
CA LEU A 2 -2.01 16.07 -7.13
C LEU A 2 -1.01 16.97 -6.44
N GLU A 3 -0.22 16.43 -5.53
CA GLU A 3 0.89 17.13 -4.89
C GLU A 3 2.15 16.28 -5.04
N LEU A 4 3.30 16.94 -5.18
CA LEU A 4 4.61 16.29 -5.33
C LEU A 4 5.40 16.42 -4.03
N ARG A 5 5.90 15.29 -3.49
CA ARG A 5 6.84 15.25 -2.36
C ARG A 5 8.01 14.32 -2.68
N THR A 6 9.07 14.42 -1.88
CA THR A 6 10.30 13.63 -2.05
C THR A 6 10.60 12.76 -0.82
N ASN A 7 9.56 12.35 -0.08
CA ASN A 7 9.73 11.84 1.29
C ASN A 7 9.23 10.42 1.51
N ASN A 8 8.96 9.69 0.43
CA ASN A 8 8.90 8.24 0.45
C ASN A 8 10.20 7.72 -0.18
N ASP A 9 10.82 6.74 0.46
CA ASP A 9 12.08 6.13 -0.01
C ASP A 9 11.76 4.71 -0.50
N PRO A 10 11.10 4.59 -1.68
CA PRO A 10 10.77 3.28 -2.22
C PRO A 10 12.06 2.51 -2.50
N PRO A 11 12.04 1.17 -2.43
CA PRO A 11 13.22 0.38 -2.72
C PRO A 11 13.82 0.75 -4.08
N GLU A 12 15.14 0.93 -4.15
CA GLU A 12 15.84 1.38 -5.37
C GLU A 12 15.52 0.49 -6.59
N THR A 13 15.25 -0.79 -6.36
CA THR A 13 14.83 -1.74 -7.39
C THR A 13 13.52 -1.36 -8.09
N VAL A 14 12.60 -0.69 -7.39
CA VAL A 14 11.35 -0.17 -7.96
C VAL A 14 11.66 0.95 -8.95
N LEU A 15 12.57 1.86 -8.61
CA LEU A 15 12.91 3.00 -9.48
C LEU A 15 13.68 2.58 -10.74
N LYS A 16 14.38 1.44 -10.69
CA LYS A 16 15.13 0.88 -11.82
C LYS A 16 14.29 0.07 -12.81
N ASN A 17 13.04 -0.24 -12.47
CA ASN A 17 12.16 -1.06 -13.29
C ASN A 17 10.84 -0.32 -13.55
N ALA A 18 10.19 -0.62 -14.68
CA ALA A 18 8.90 -0.05 -15.01
C ALA A 18 8.09 -0.96 -15.92
N VAL A 19 6.76 -0.88 -15.77
CA VAL A 19 5.83 -1.30 -16.82
C VAL A 19 5.77 -0.18 -17.86
N VAL A 20 5.87 -0.54 -19.13
CA VAL A 20 5.82 0.39 -20.26
C VAL A 20 4.82 -0.15 -21.27
N SER A 21 3.93 0.69 -21.78
CA SER A 21 3.02 0.26 -22.86
C SER A 21 3.74 0.15 -24.20
N LEU A 22 3.12 -0.50 -25.19
CA LEU A 22 3.78 -0.76 -26.47
C LEU A 22 3.89 0.50 -27.33
N SER A 23 3.03 1.49 -27.11
CA SER A 23 2.99 2.74 -27.89
C SER A 23 2.42 3.91 -27.09
N THR A 24 2.58 5.13 -27.62
CA THR A 24 1.96 6.35 -27.06
C THR A 24 0.43 6.35 -27.14
N SER A 25 -0.17 5.52 -27.98
CA SER A 25 -1.63 5.39 -28.09
C SER A 25 -2.22 4.38 -27.10
N GLU A 26 -1.37 3.58 -26.45
CA GLU A 26 -1.79 2.61 -25.44
C GLU A 26 -1.70 3.19 -24.02
N ILE A 27 -2.66 2.80 -23.19
CA ILE A 27 -2.76 3.20 -21.80
C ILE A 27 -2.36 2.05 -20.88
N ILE A 28 -1.72 2.37 -19.75
CA ILE A 28 -1.49 1.42 -18.67
C ILE A 28 -2.72 1.46 -17.78
N VAL A 29 -3.42 0.34 -17.61
CA VAL A 29 -4.62 0.23 -16.75
C VAL A 29 -4.28 -0.60 -15.52
N LEU A 30 -4.66 -0.12 -14.35
CA LEU A 30 -4.55 -0.85 -13.09
C LEU A 30 -5.90 -1.42 -12.71
N LEU A 31 -5.92 -2.71 -12.42
CA LEU A 31 -7.09 -3.41 -11.90
C LEU A 31 -7.10 -3.31 -10.38
N THR A 32 -8.29 -3.10 -9.81
CA THR A 32 -8.49 -2.98 -8.37
C THR A 32 -9.71 -3.79 -7.94
N ASP A 33 -9.66 -4.38 -6.75
CA ASP A 33 -10.80 -5.08 -6.14
C ASP A 33 -11.64 -4.16 -5.24
N LEU A 34 -11.77 -2.88 -5.62
CA LEU A 34 -12.59 -1.93 -4.89
C LEU A 34 -14.06 -2.37 -4.90
N SER A 35 -14.73 -2.19 -3.77
CA SER A 35 -16.16 -2.49 -3.67
C SER A 35 -17.02 -1.43 -4.38
N GLU A 36 -18.28 -1.77 -4.65
CA GLU A 36 -19.28 -0.81 -5.17
C GLU A 36 -19.59 0.33 -4.19
N LYS A 37 -19.17 0.23 -2.92
CA LYS A 37 -19.40 1.28 -1.93
C LYS A 37 -18.45 2.46 -2.18
N PRO A 38 -18.93 3.72 -2.07
CA PRO A 38 -18.09 4.89 -2.16
C PRO A 38 -17.01 4.83 -1.08
N THR A 39 -15.75 4.72 -1.50
CA THR A 39 -14.62 4.54 -0.60
C THR A 39 -13.64 5.69 -0.80
N PRO A 40 -13.30 6.47 0.25
CA PRO A 40 -12.22 7.43 0.17
C PRO A 40 -10.91 6.72 -0.15
N ILE A 41 -10.12 7.29 -1.05
CA ILE A 41 -8.84 6.71 -1.45
C ILE A 41 -7.69 7.71 -1.33
N TYR A 42 -6.52 7.14 -1.12
CA TYR A 42 -5.23 7.79 -1.21
C TYR A 42 -4.38 7.01 -2.21
N ILE A 43 -3.79 7.69 -3.19
CA ILE A 43 -2.90 7.07 -4.16
C ILE A 43 -1.51 7.64 -3.94
N ALA A 44 -0.50 6.78 -3.84
CA ALA A 44 0.90 7.15 -3.95
C ALA A 44 1.48 6.55 -5.25
N THR A 45 2.28 7.32 -5.97
CA THR A 45 2.88 6.87 -7.23
C THR A 45 4.33 7.31 -7.29
N ASP A 46 5.16 6.40 -7.79
CA ASP A 46 6.57 6.64 -8.06
C ASP A 46 6.80 6.55 -9.56
N PHE A 47 7.44 7.60 -10.08
CA PHE A 47 7.84 7.68 -11.48
C PHE A 47 9.32 7.99 -11.57
N SER A 48 10.07 7.13 -12.26
CA SER A 48 11.46 7.33 -12.60
C SER A 48 11.69 6.88 -14.02
N GLU A 49 12.38 7.72 -14.80
CA GLU A 49 12.75 7.29 -16.15
C GLU A 49 13.83 6.22 -16.03
N VAL A 50 13.60 5.08 -16.69
CA VAL A 50 14.51 3.92 -16.65
C VAL A 50 15.55 3.96 -17.77
N LEU A 51 15.37 4.85 -18.77
CA LEU A 51 16.29 5.07 -19.87
C LEU A 51 16.98 6.44 -19.76
N LEU A 52 18.29 6.47 -19.91
CA LEU A 52 19.00 7.75 -20.05
C LEU A 52 18.73 8.33 -21.46
N LEU A 53 17.78 9.27 -21.55
CA LEU A 53 17.39 9.90 -22.80
C LEU A 53 18.41 10.98 -23.20
N LEU A 54 19.36 10.63 -24.07
CA LEU A 54 20.39 11.55 -24.57
C LEU A 54 19.94 12.37 -25.79
N ASN A 55 18.86 11.95 -26.46
CA ASN A 55 18.31 12.63 -27.63
C ASN A 55 17.18 13.57 -27.23
N THR A 56 17.29 14.86 -27.56
CA THR A 56 16.29 15.89 -27.23
C THR A 56 14.94 15.72 -27.94
N THR A 57 14.87 14.88 -28.98
CA THR A 57 13.60 14.53 -29.65
C THR A 57 12.82 13.43 -28.92
N GLN A 58 13.50 12.64 -28.08
CA GLN A 58 12.87 11.61 -27.26
C GLN A 58 12.39 12.23 -25.96
N LYS A 59 11.08 12.16 -25.73
CA LYS A 59 10.43 12.75 -24.57
C LYS A 59 9.34 11.82 -24.09
N ARG A 60 9.33 11.58 -22.79
CA ARG A 60 8.24 10.89 -22.12
C ARG A 60 7.42 11.89 -21.33
N SER A 61 6.12 11.92 -21.61
CA SER A 61 5.17 12.77 -20.93
C SER A 61 3.83 12.04 -20.82
N PHE A 62 3.30 11.92 -19.63
CA PHE A 62 2.05 11.21 -19.39
C PHE A 62 1.24 11.83 -18.26
N GLN A 63 0.00 11.41 -18.11
CA GLN A 63 -0.89 11.86 -17.05
C GLN A 63 -1.44 10.67 -16.28
N LEU A 64 -1.61 10.87 -14.98
CA LEU A 64 -2.36 9.97 -14.13
C LEU A 64 -3.86 10.24 -14.32
N CYS A 65 -4.62 9.17 -14.52
CA CYS A 65 -6.05 9.20 -14.77
C CYS A 65 -6.81 8.44 -13.68
N VAL A 66 -7.86 9.06 -13.16
CA VAL A 66 -8.91 8.43 -12.36
C VAL A 66 -10.22 8.70 -13.08
N ASN A 67 -10.64 7.76 -13.92
CA ASN A 67 -11.65 7.88 -15.00
C ASN A 67 -11.29 8.90 -16.09
N LYS A 68 -10.66 10.00 -15.73
CA LYS A 68 -10.15 11.08 -16.60
C LYS A 68 -8.82 11.59 -16.05
N PRO A 69 -8.03 12.34 -16.83
CA PRO A 69 -6.79 12.94 -16.34
C PRO A 69 -7.04 13.78 -15.08
N ILE A 70 -6.21 13.56 -14.06
CA ILE A 70 -6.26 14.29 -12.78
C ILE A 70 -4.95 14.99 -12.42
N SER A 71 -3.91 14.79 -13.21
CA SER A 71 -2.61 15.43 -13.05
C SER A 71 -2.29 16.37 -14.21
N ASP A 72 -1.41 17.32 -13.94
CA ASP A 72 -0.61 17.92 -15.00
C ASP A 72 0.29 16.87 -15.67
N PRO A 73 0.84 17.16 -16.87
CA PRO A 73 1.80 16.27 -17.51
C PRO A 73 3.00 15.96 -16.59
N ILE A 74 3.20 14.69 -16.30
CA ILE A 74 4.33 14.15 -15.57
C ILE A 74 5.45 13.90 -16.58
N ILE A 75 6.63 14.45 -16.31
CA ILE A 75 7.85 14.24 -17.08
C ILE A 75 8.84 13.56 -16.14
N PRO A 76 9.03 12.24 -16.23
CA PRO A 76 9.92 11.53 -15.32
C PRO A 76 11.37 11.91 -15.60
N LEU A 77 12.16 12.06 -14.54
CA LEU A 77 13.59 12.30 -14.61
C LEU A 77 14.32 10.97 -14.38
N PHE A 78 15.45 10.78 -15.07
CA PHE A 78 16.26 9.57 -14.93
C PHE A 78 16.82 9.47 -13.50
N GLY A 79 16.60 8.34 -12.84
CA GLY A 79 17.12 8.08 -11.50
C GLY A 79 16.56 8.99 -10.39
N SER A 80 15.46 9.71 -10.67
CA SER A 80 14.74 10.52 -9.69
C SER A 80 13.34 9.97 -9.51
N ALA A 81 12.79 10.07 -8.30
CA ALA A 81 11.46 9.59 -7.93
C ALA A 81 10.66 10.73 -7.30
N PRO A 82 10.13 11.68 -8.09
CA PRO A 82 9.10 12.55 -7.58
C PRO A 82 7.88 11.69 -7.21
N GLU A 83 7.60 11.58 -5.91
CA GLU A 83 6.39 10.94 -5.44
C GLU A 83 5.22 11.87 -5.75
N ALA A 84 4.26 11.37 -6.51
CA ALA A 84 3.02 12.07 -6.79
C ALA A 84 1.89 11.37 -6.04
N TYR A 85 1.14 12.11 -5.23
CA TYR A 85 0.02 11.54 -4.48
C TYR A 85 -1.30 12.23 -4.74
N VAL A 86 -2.35 11.43 -4.70
CA VAL A 86 -3.72 11.86 -4.92
C VAL A 86 -4.51 11.69 -3.64
N THR A 87 -5.02 12.79 -3.12
CA THR A 87 -5.90 12.84 -1.95
C THR A 87 -7.29 13.37 -2.33
N ASN A 88 -8.25 13.25 -1.40
CA ASN A 88 -9.61 13.77 -1.52
C ASN A 88 -10.33 13.25 -2.77
N ARG A 89 -10.28 11.91 -2.95
CA ARG A 89 -10.99 11.20 -4.00
C ARG A 89 -11.83 10.09 -3.38
N ILE A 90 -12.99 9.87 -3.99
CA ILE A 90 -13.88 8.75 -3.70
C ILE A 90 -13.84 7.85 -4.93
N ALA A 91 -13.64 6.56 -4.71
CA ALA A 91 -13.64 5.54 -5.75
C ALA A 91 -14.69 4.46 -5.47
N PHE A 92 -14.98 3.70 -6.51
CA PHE A 92 -15.95 2.61 -6.60
C PHE A 92 -15.31 1.47 -7.42
N ALA A 93 -15.94 0.30 -7.44
CA ALA A 93 -15.54 -0.82 -8.30
C ALA A 93 -15.37 -0.43 -9.79
N SER A 94 -16.23 0.48 -10.28
CA SER A 94 -16.19 0.98 -11.66
C SER A 94 -15.14 2.07 -11.92
N THR A 95 -14.37 2.49 -10.90
CA THR A 95 -13.36 3.54 -11.06
C THR A 95 -12.14 2.98 -11.79
N SER A 96 -11.82 3.56 -12.95
CA SER A 96 -10.65 3.21 -13.74
C SER A 96 -9.43 4.02 -13.29
N PHE A 97 -8.35 3.33 -12.96
CA PHE A 97 -7.04 3.92 -12.70
C PHE A 97 -6.14 3.63 -13.89
N SER A 98 -5.59 4.68 -14.49
CA SER A 98 -4.74 4.50 -15.68
C SER A 98 -3.69 5.57 -15.83
N ILE A 99 -2.72 5.29 -16.69
CA ILE A 99 -1.70 6.24 -17.13
C ILE A 99 -1.73 6.28 -18.65
N GLN A 100 -1.81 7.49 -19.20
CA GLN A 100 -1.86 7.73 -20.64
C GLN A 100 -0.78 8.72 -21.05
N ALA A 101 -0.16 8.51 -22.20
CA ALA A 101 0.73 9.51 -22.78
C ALA A 101 -0.03 10.80 -23.11
N THR A 102 0.67 11.93 -22.99
CA THR A 102 0.18 13.20 -23.53
C THR A 102 0.43 13.26 -25.03
N THR A 103 -0.24 14.18 -25.71
CA THR A 103 -0.03 14.43 -27.15
C THR A 103 1.39 14.91 -27.49
N TYR A 104 2.17 15.35 -26.50
CA TYR A 104 3.55 15.79 -26.65
C TYR A 104 4.58 14.67 -26.46
N SER A 105 4.16 13.49 -26.00
CA SER A 105 5.06 12.37 -25.75
C SER A 105 5.47 11.68 -27.04
N THR A 106 6.77 11.45 -27.21
CA THR A 106 7.30 10.61 -28.30
C THR A 106 7.62 9.19 -27.84
N LEU A 107 7.63 8.96 -26.52
CA LEU A 107 7.78 7.65 -25.90
C LEU A 107 6.48 7.21 -25.19
N PRO A 108 6.20 5.90 -25.09
CA PRO A 108 5.02 5.39 -24.36
C PRO A 108 4.99 5.86 -22.89
N PRO A 109 3.84 5.85 -22.19
CA PRO A 109 3.83 6.00 -20.73
C PRO A 109 4.63 4.90 -20.02
N LEU A 110 5.11 5.19 -18.81
CA LEU A 110 5.69 4.19 -17.91
C LEU A 110 5.12 4.30 -16.50
N LEU A 111 5.24 3.23 -15.74
CA LEU A 111 4.89 3.17 -14.33
C LEU A 111 5.93 2.33 -13.57
N ASN A 112 6.55 2.90 -12.55
CA ASN A 112 7.46 2.18 -11.66
C ASN A 112 6.68 1.53 -10.51
N ALA A 113 5.95 2.33 -9.73
CA ALA A 113 5.04 1.84 -8.70
C ALA A 113 3.82 2.74 -8.52
N MET A 114 2.71 2.11 -8.16
CA MET A 114 1.49 2.78 -7.72
C MET A 114 0.90 1.98 -6.58
N GLU A 115 0.58 2.69 -5.50
CA GLU A 115 -0.08 2.15 -4.32
C GLU A 115 -1.43 2.85 -4.18
N ILE A 116 -2.50 2.07 -4.09
CA ILE A 116 -3.86 2.58 -3.91
C ILE A 116 -4.35 2.11 -2.55
N TYR A 117 -4.57 3.05 -1.65
CA TYR A 117 -5.01 2.83 -0.29
C TYR A 117 -6.48 3.23 -0.15
N THR A 118 -7.28 2.36 0.47
CA THR A 118 -8.59 2.76 0.99
C THR A 118 -8.41 3.46 2.32
N VAL A 119 -8.99 4.65 2.46
CA VAL A 119 -8.91 5.45 3.68
C VAL A 119 -10.19 5.23 4.47
N SER A 120 -10.05 4.60 5.64
CA SER A 120 -11.13 4.49 6.62
C SER A 120 -11.20 5.73 7.50
N ASP A 121 -12.27 5.82 8.29
CA ASP A 121 -12.29 6.73 9.42
C ASP A 121 -11.11 6.48 10.36
N ARG A 122 -10.72 7.51 11.09
CA ARG A 122 -9.68 7.38 12.11
C ARG A 122 -10.07 6.26 13.07
N LEU A 123 -9.17 5.31 13.26
CA LEU A 123 -9.29 4.33 14.33
C LEU A 123 -9.28 5.11 15.65
N THR A 124 -10.44 5.21 16.30
CA THR A 124 -10.59 5.89 17.59
C THR A 124 -9.99 5.06 18.72
N ASN A 125 -9.95 3.73 18.54
CA ASN A 125 -9.31 2.78 19.42
C ASN A 125 -8.49 1.77 18.61
N GLY A 126 -7.29 1.47 19.07
CA GLY A 126 -6.50 0.34 18.56
C GLY A 126 -6.90 -0.98 19.23
N THR A 127 -6.18 -2.05 18.88
CA THR A 127 -6.20 -3.30 19.63
C THR A 127 -5.88 -3.04 21.10
N ASN A 128 -6.48 -3.84 21.99
CA ASN A 128 -6.23 -3.75 23.42
C ASN A 128 -4.73 -3.77 23.76
N VAL A 129 -4.29 -2.80 24.55
CA VAL A 129 -2.88 -2.58 24.87
C VAL A 129 -2.18 -3.79 25.47
N ASN A 130 -2.86 -4.58 26.33
CA ASN A 130 -2.26 -5.77 26.93
C ASN A 130 -1.98 -6.85 25.88
N ASP A 131 -2.87 -6.96 24.89
CA ASP A 131 -2.69 -7.92 23.81
C ASP A 131 -1.54 -7.45 22.90
N VAL A 132 -1.50 -6.17 22.52
CA VAL A 132 -0.40 -5.57 21.72
C VAL A 132 0.96 -5.79 22.40
N GLU A 133 1.06 -5.45 23.69
CA GLU A 133 2.30 -5.62 24.45
C GLU A 133 2.70 -7.09 24.60
N GLY A 134 1.74 -8.00 24.75
CA GLY A 134 2.02 -9.42 24.80
C GLY A 134 2.45 -9.98 23.45
N LEU A 135 1.85 -9.53 22.34
CA LEU A 135 2.29 -9.90 20.98
C LEU A 135 3.70 -9.39 20.70
N ALA A 136 4.06 -8.19 21.15
CA ALA A 136 5.42 -7.67 21.00
C ALA A 136 6.48 -8.58 21.67
N VAL A 137 6.14 -9.18 22.82
CA VAL A 137 7.01 -10.17 23.47
C VAL A 137 7.13 -11.43 22.60
N LEU A 138 6.05 -11.92 22.00
CA LEU A 138 6.11 -13.06 21.06
C LEU A 138 6.98 -12.74 19.83
N GLN A 139 6.82 -11.54 19.24
CA GLN A 139 7.64 -11.08 18.13
C GLN A 139 9.13 -10.99 18.49
N SER A 140 9.46 -10.61 19.74
CA SER A 140 10.85 -10.56 20.20
C SER A 140 11.49 -11.96 20.30
N GLY A 141 10.70 -12.99 20.61
CA GLY A 141 11.18 -14.37 20.73
C GLY A 141 11.15 -15.15 19.41
N LEU A 142 10.32 -14.73 18.44
CA LEU A 142 10.12 -15.41 17.17
C LEU A 142 10.39 -14.46 16.00
N LYS A 143 11.58 -14.56 15.41
CA LYS A 143 12.02 -13.70 14.30
C LYS A 143 11.03 -13.68 13.12
N VAL A 144 10.40 -14.81 12.82
CA VAL A 144 9.38 -14.95 11.75
C VAL A 144 8.17 -14.03 11.95
N LEU A 145 7.84 -13.65 13.19
CA LEU A 145 6.70 -12.78 13.46
C LEU A 145 7.05 -11.29 13.34
N GLN A 146 8.33 -10.92 13.19
CA GLN A 146 8.78 -9.52 13.15
C GLN A 146 8.48 -8.81 11.81
N GLU A 147 8.05 -9.57 10.81
CA GLU A 147 7.57 -9.01 9.52
C GLU A 147 6.25 -8.23 9.70
N TRP A 148 5.46 -8.59 10.72
CA TRP A 148 4.19 -7.96 11.02
C TRP A 148 4.37 -6.64 11.77
N ARG A 149 3.75 -5.58 11.25
CA ARG A 149 3.78 -4.24 11.82
C ARG A 149 2.38 -3.65 11.87
N GLY A 150 2.26 -2.54 12.60
CA GLY A 150 0.98 -1.82 12.75
C GLY A 150 0.09 -2.44 13.82
N ASP A 151 -1.22 -2.15 13.73
CA ASP A 151 -2.21 -2.70 14.64
C ASP A 151 -2.53 -4.15 14.27
N PRO A 152 -2.50 -5.11 15.21
CA PRO A 152 -2.65 -6.53 14.91
C PRO A 152 -4.08 -6.93 14.50
N CYS A 153 -5.09 -6.16 14.88
CA CYS A 153 -6.50 -6.47 14.62
C CYS A 153 -7.18 -5.50 13.65
N LEU A 154 -6.57 -4.34 13.38
CA LEU A 154 -7.23 -3.26 12.64
C LEU A 154 -6.38 -2.77 11.46
N PRO A 155 -7.04 -2.33 10.37
CA PRO A 155 -8.50 -2.37 10.15
C PRO A 155 -9.01 -3.77 9.82
N SER A 156 -10.18 -4.17 10.32
CA SER A 156 -10.81 -5.43 9.90
C SER A 156 -11.27 -5.35 8.43
N PRO A 157 -11.08 -6.40 7.60
CA PRO A 157 -10.63 -7.76 7.94
C PRO A 157 -9.11 -7.99 7.83
N TYR A 158 -8.29 -6.96 7.73
CA TYR A 158 -6.83 -7.03 7.56
C TYR A 158 -6.09 -7.24 8.89
N THR A 159 -6.46 -8.28 9.64
CA THR A 159 -5.76 -8.71 10.85
C THR A 159 -4.44 -9.40 10.49
N TRP A 160 -3.48 -9.47 11.42
CA TRP A 160 -2.28 -10.28 11.19
C TRP A 160 -2.65 -11.76 10.96
N ASP A 161 -1.96 -12.45 10.05
CA ASP A 161 -2.36 -13.81 9.60
C ASP A 161 -2.36 -14.85 10.73
N TRP A 162 -1.55 -14.63 11.76
CA TRP A 162 -1.36 -15.55 12.87
C TRP A 162 -2.19 -15.17 14.11
N VAL A 163 -3.07 -14.17 14.02
CA VAL A 163 -3.98 -13.80 15.10
C VAL A 163 -5.44 -13.83 14.63
N GLN A 164 -6.35 -14.08 15.56
CA GLN A 164 -7.77 -13.75 15.36
C GLN A 164 -8.18 -12.74 16.41
N CYS A 165 -9.09 -11.85 16.03
CA CYS A 165 -9.52 -10.76 16.88
C CYS A 165 -11.05 -10.75 17.07
N SER A 166 -11.50 -10.22 18.20
CA SER A 166 -12.90 -9.89 18.39
C SER A 166 -13.30 -8.67 17.55
N SER A 167 -14.59 -8.55 17.25
CA SER A 167 -15.16 -7.40 16.54
C SER A 167 -15.58 -6.26 17.48
N ASP A 168 -15.05 -6.24 18.71
CA ASP A 168 -15.35 -5.20 19.69
C ASP A 168 -14.71 -3.86 19.29
N PRO A 169 -15.23 -2.70 19.73
CA PRO A 169 -14.61 -1.39 19.44
C PRO A 169 -13.15 -1.26 19.89
N ILE A 170 -12.75 -2.01 20.92
CA ILE A 170 -11.35 -2.25 21.29
C ILE A 170 -11.11 -3.74 21.07
N PRO A 171 -10.60 -4.16 19.91
CA PRO A 171 -10.42 -5.57 19.59
C PRO A 171 -9.54 -6.27 20.61
N ARG A 172 -9.91 -7.50 20.94
CA ARG A 172 -9.09 -8.43 21.73
C ARG A 172 -8.56 -9.53 20.83
N VAL A 173 -7.32 -9.95 21.04
CA VAL A 173 -6.77 -11.16 20.40
C VAL A 173 -7.44 -12.37 21.03
N THR A 174 -8.22 -13.11 20.25
CA THR A 174 -8.98 -14.28 20.68
C THR A 174 -8.33 -15.59 20.26
N ALA A 175 -7.45 -15.58 19.26
CA ALA A 175 -6.66 -16.74 18.91
C ALA A 175 -5.24 -16.39 18.45
N LEU A 176 -4.30 -17.31 18.69
CA LEU A 176 -2.94 -17.29 18.17
C LEU A 176 -2.69 -18.58 17.40
N ASN A 177 -2.31 -18.46 16.14
CA ASN A 177 -1.82 -19.58 15.34
C ASN A 177 -0.28 -19.50 15.29
N LEU A 178 0.37 -20.26 16.16
CA LEU A 178 1.84 -20.33 16.23
C LEU A 178 2.37 -21.65 15.65
N ALA A 179 1.54 -22.39 14.92
CA ALA A 179 1.91 -23.68 14.35
C ALA A 179 3.20 -23.56 13.51
N ASN A 180 4.01 -24.62 13.52
CA ASN A 180 5.27 -24.73 12.78
C ASN A 180 6.40 -23.75 13.16
N ASN A 181 6.19 -22.85 14.13
CA ASN A 181 7.21 -21.89 14.56
C ASN A 181 8.15 -22.41 15.67
N ARG A 182 8.09 -23.71 15.98
CA ARG A 182 8.87 -24.37 17.05
C ARG A 182 8.84 -23.59 18.38
N PHE A 183 7.68 -23.00 18.69
CA PHE A 183 7.51 -22.21 19.90
C PHE A 183 7.77 -23.09 21.12
N ASN A 184 8.73 -22.69 21.94
CA ASN A 184 9.07 -23.34 23.19
C ASN A 184 9.16 -22.26 24.28
N GLY A 185 8.34 -22.38 25.31
CA GLY A 185 8.26 -21.40 26.40
C GLY A 185 6.82 -21.06 26.79
N THR A 186 6.70 -20.00 27.60
CA THR A 186 5.41 -19.55 28.14
C THR A 186 4.78 -18.47 27.27
N ILE A 187 3.45 -18.47 27.20
CA ILE A 187 2.70 -17.34 26.63
C ILE A 187 2.85 -16.13 27.57
N PRO A 188 3.12 -14.92 27.04
CA PRO A 188 3.20 -13.70 27.84
C PRO A 188 1.97 -13.50 28.71
N THR A 189 2.18 -13.15 29.98
CA THR A 189 1.10 -13.04 30.97
C THR A 189 0.00 -12.04 30.58
N LYS A 190 0.38 -10.97 29.87
CA LYS A 190 -0.55 -9.97 29.33
C LYS A 190 -1.56 -10.59 28.36
N LEU A 191 -1.14 -11.52 27.51
CA LEU A 191 -2.01 -12.29 26.62
C LEU A 191 -2.82 -13.35 27.38
N SER A 192 -2.17 -14.13 28.25
CA SER A 192 -2.86 -15.21 28.98
C SER A 192 -3.92 -14.70 29.96
N SER A 193 -3.89 -13.41 30.32
CA SER A 193 -4.95 -12.78 31.11
C SER A 193 -6.31 -12.77 30.39
N ASN A 194 -6.30 -12.84 29.05
CA ASN A 194 -7.49 -12.99 28.25
C ASN A 194 -8.01 -14.44 28.31
N LYS A 195 -9.03 -14.68 29.15
CA LYS A 195 -9.65 -16.02 29.29
C LYS A 195 -10.33 -16.55 28.02
N LYS A 196 -10.51 -15.71 26.99
CA LYS A 196 -11.05 -16.12 25.69
C LYS A 196 -9.96 -16.53 24.69
N LEU A 197 -8.69 -16.32 25.01
CA LEU A 197 -7.57 -16.62 24.13
C LEU A 197 -7.44 -18.12 23.89
N LYS A 198 -7.33 -18.49 22.62
CA LYS A 198 -7.07 -19.86 22.17
C LYS A 198 -5.72 -19.95 21.47
N LEU A 199 -5.03 -21.07 21.64
CA LEU A 199 -3.91 -21.44 20.78
C LEU A 199 -4.47 -22.41 19.73
N VAL A 200 -4.19 -22.14 18.47
CA VAL A 200 -4.66 -22.90 17.30
C VAL A 200 -3.49 -23.60 16.64
#